data_AF-T1ALL3-F1
#
_entry.id   AF-T1ALL3-F1
#
_cell.length_a   1.000
_cell.length_b   1.000
_cell.length_c   1.000
_cell.angle_alpha   90.00
_cell.angle_beta   90.00
_cell.angle_gamma   90.00
#
_symmetry.space_group_name_H-M   'P 1'
#
loop_
_entity.id
_entity.type
_entity.pdbx_description
1 polymer ?
#
loop_
_entity_poly.entity_id
_entity_poly.type
_entity_poly.pdbx_seq_one_letter_code
_entity_poly.pdbx_strand_id
1 'polypeptide(L)'
;SYKYPFSNAAMEIISSASSKIEEKYLRLGRLRLEEDLSRRTPEFTNVKLNEIKRSIVVSYVYSRMLASALNDRYLLNVYISAESNRIRSALSSEETDNVLALSKELGIPVTGEDGSFAIRFDQFLMNKQKGAGLQLVNRSLDKGKVYLSLAELSE
;
A
#
# COMPACT_ATOMS: atom_id res chain seq x y z
N SER A 1 -11.77 -2.62 -1.56
CA SER A 1 -10.80 -2.79 -0.46
C SER A 1 -10.41 -1.44 0.10
N TYR A 2 -10.22 -1.35 1.42
CA TYR A 2 -9.68 -0.14 2.06
C TYR A 2 -8.33 0.23 1.45
N LYS A 3 -8.03 1.54 1.44
CA LYS A 3 -6.92 2.10 0.67
C LYS A 3 -5.56 1.67 1.20
N TYR A 4 -5.30 1.80 2.51
CA TYR A 4 -3.99 1.53 3.11
C TYR A 4 -4.11 0.95 4.53
N PRO A 5 -4.25 -0.38 4.72
CA PRO A 5 -4.47 -1.02 6.03
C PRO A 5 -3.27 -0.94 7.00
N PHE A 6 -2.17 -0.34 6.55
CA PHE A 6 -0.94 -0.07 7.30
C PHE A 6 -0.77 1.41 7.68
N SER A 7 -1.72 2.29 7.31
CA SER A 7 -1.67 3.72 7.66
C SER A 7 -1.88 3.96 9.14
N ASN A 8 -1.49 5.14 9.62
CA ASN A 8 -1.77 5.54 11.01
C ASN A 8 -3.28 5.57 11.30
N ALA A 9 -4.10 6.02 10.34
CA ALA A 9 -5.56 5.99 10.46
C ALA A 9 -6.10 4.56 10.67
N ALA A 10 -5.51 3.57 10.00
CA ALA A 10 -5.87 2.16 10.20
C ALA A 10 -5.48 1.66 11.60
N MET A 11 -4.32 2.09 12.10
CA MET A 11 -3.84 1.76 13.44
C MET A 11 -4.74 2.35 14.53
N GLU A 12 -5.23 3.58 14.37
CA GLU A 12 -6.20 4.18 15.29
C GLU A 12 -7.49 3.35 15.41
N ILE A 13 -8.00 2.84 14.28
CA ILE A 13 -9.20 1.98 14.23
C ILE A 13 -8.96 0.65 14.96
N ILE A 14 -7.76 0.08 14.89
CA ILE A 14 -7.44 -1.16 15.63
C ILE A 14 -7.20 -0.85 17.11
N SER A 15 -6.54 0.26 17.45
CA SER A 15 -6.21 0.61 18.83
C SER A 15 -7.46 0.83 19.70
N SER A 16 -8.55 1.29 19.09
CA SER A 16 -9.86 1.43 19.72
C SER A 16 -10.65 0.12 19.84
N ALA A 17 -10.15 -0.97 19.26
CA ALA A 17 -10.78 -2.29 19.30
C ALA A 17 -10.32 -3.15 20.48
N SER A 18 -11.16 -4.09 20.91
CA SER A 18 -10.79 -5.03 21.98
C SER A 18 -9.61 -5.93 21.55
N SER A 19 -8.71 -6.22 22.49
CA SER A 19 -7.53 -7.09 22.29
C SER A 19 -7.84 -8.58 22.07
N LYS A 20 -9.11 -8.99 22.09
CA LYS A 20 -9.49 -10.39 21.90
C LYS A 20 -9.57 -10.77 20.41
N ILE A 21 -9.04 -11.94 20.09
CA ILE A 21 -9.19 -12.57 18.80
C ILE A 21 -10.64 -13.07 18.65
N GLU A 22 -11.38 -12.55 17.67
CA GLU A 22 -12.74 -13.00 17.37
C GLU A 22 -12.73 -13.91 16.14
N GLU A 23 -13.43 -15.06 16.21
CA GLU A 23 -13.47 -16.06 15.14
C GLU A 23 -13.96 -15.47 13.79
N LYS A 24 -14.92 -14.53 13.84
CA LYS A 24 -15.41 -13.83 12.65
C LYS A 24 -14.28 -13.13 11.88
N TYR A 25 -13.29 -12.59 12.58
CA TYR A 25 -12.16 -11.87 12.00
C TYR A 25 -11.10 -12.82 11.45
N LEU A 26 -10.90 -13.96 12.11
CA LEU A 26 -10.08 -15.05 11.59
C LEU A 26 -10.64 -15.56 10.24
N ARG A 27 -11.95 -15.77 10.16
CA ARG A 27 -12.61 -16.20 8.92
C ARG A 27 -12.45 -15.18 7.80
N LEU A 28 -12.58 -13.88 8.11
CA LEU A 28 -12.37 -12.81 7.13
C LEU A 28 -10.93 -12.72 6.64
N GLY A 29 -9.94 -12.85 7.53
CA GLY A 29 -8.53 -12.88 7.16
C GLY A 29 -8.17 -14.09 6.30
N ARG A 30 -8.74 -15.26 6.62
CA ARG A 30 -8.59 -16.47 5.81
C ARG A 30 -9.17 -16.30 4.41
N LEU A 31 -10.40 -15.77 4.30
CA LEU A 31 -11.04 -15.54 3.00
C LEU A 31 -10.19 -14.60 2.12
N ARG A 32 -9.66 -13.51 2.72
CA ARG A 32 -8.76 -12.59 2.02
C ARG A 32 -7.48 -13.27 1.55
N LEU A 33 -6.85 -14.09 2.41
CA LEU A 33 -5.66 -14.83 2.05
C LEU A 33 -5.93 -15.83 0.91
N GLU A 34 -7.03 -16.58 0.98
CA GLU A 34 -7.44 -17.50 -0.09
C GLU A 34 -7.71 -16.75 -1.40
N GLU A 35 -8.30 -15.54 -1.34
CA GLU A 35 -8.43 -14.67 -2.51
C GLU A 35 -7.06 -14.25 -3.07
N ASP A 36 -6.13 -13.80 -2.23
CA ASP A 36 -4.80 -13.34 -2.64
C ASP A 36 -3.95 -14.49 -3.23
N LEU A 37 -4.11 -15.70 -2.70
CA LEU A 37 -3.40 -16.89 -3.21
C LEU A 37 -4.03 -17.44 -4.49
N SER A 38 -5.35 -17.30 -4.68
CA SER A 38 -6.06 -17.80 -5.87
C SER A 38 -6.07 -16.80 -7.03
N ARG A 39 -6.22 -15.51 -6.73
CA ARG A 39 -6.26 -14.41 -7.69
C ARG A 39 -4.96 -13.63 -7.61
N ARG A 40 -4.10 -13.78 -8.62
CA ARG A 40 -2.87 -12.96 -8.75
C ARG A 40 -3.14 -11.45 -8.86
N THR A 41 -4.39 -11.07 -9.16
CA THR A 41 -4.87 -9.68 -9.27
C THR A 41 -6.22 -9.54 -8.53
N PRO A 42 -6.22 -9.34 -7.20
CA PRO A 42 -7.46 -9.13 -6.46
C PRO A 42 -8.13 -7.82 -6.88
N GLU A 43 -9.47 -7.82 -6.98
CA GLU A 43 -10.24 -6.65 -7.42
C GLU A 43 -10.20 -5.54 -6.37
N PHE A 44 -10.03 -4.30 -6.84
CA PHE A 44 -10.14 -3.11 -6.01
C PHE A 44 -11.53 -2.48 -6.15
N THR A 45 -12.34 -2.56 -5.10
CA THR A 45 -13.51 -1.68 -4.95
C THR A 45 -13.09 -0.40 -4.24
N ASN A 46 -13.30 0.75 -4.88
CA ASN A 46 -13.03 2.06 -4.30
C ASN A 46 -13.96 2.30 -3.09
N VAL A 47 -13.39 2.44 -1.90
CA VAL A 47 -14.13 2.77 -0.67
C VAL A 47 -13.57 4.09 -0.15
N LYS A 48 -14.45 5.05 0.14
CA LYS A 48 -14.06 6.36 0.66
C LYS A 48 -13.34 6.21 2.01
N LEU A 49 -12.35 7.08 2.26
CA LEU A 49 -11.50 7.05 3.45
C LEU A 49 -12.28 7.23 4.77
N ASN A 50 -13.49 7.80 4.73
CA ASN A 50 -14.37 7.98 5.89
C ASN A 50 -15.24 6.74 6.22
N GLU A 51 -15.17 5.68 5.41
CA GLU A 51 -15.94 4.44 5.57
C GLU A 51 -15.01 3.24 5.85
N ILE A 52 -13.94 3.45 6.60
CA ILE A 52 -13.02 2.36 6.97
C ILE A 52 -13.75 1.38 7.88
N LYS A 53 -14.29 0.31 7.29
CA LYS A 53 -14.91 -0.74 8.08
C LYS A 53 -13.81 -1.48 8.84
N ARG A 54 -13.93 -1.56 10.17
CA ARG A 54 -13.06 -2.33 11.06
C ARG A 54 -12.79 -3.74 10.52
N SER A 55 -13.79 -4.39 9.92
CA SER A 55 -13.65 -5.72 9.30
C SER A 55 -12.57 -5.79 8.21
N ILE A 56 -12.31 -4.71 7.48
CA ILE A 56 -11.34 -4.67 6.38
C ILE A 56 -9.91 -4.51 6.91
N VAL A 57 -9.70 -3.63 7.88
CA VAL A 57 -8.38 -3.46 8.52
C VAL A 57 -8.00 -4.74 9.25
N VAL A 58 -8.96 -5.32 9.95
CA VAL A 58 -8.75 -6.58 10.66
C VAL A 58 -8.51 -7.75 9.68
N SER A 59 -9.22 -7.83 8.55
CA SER A 59 -8.95 -8.91 7.57
C SER A 59 -7.53 -8.85 7.02
N TYR A 60 -6.97 -7.66 6.80
CA TYR A 60 -5.55 -7.49 6.44
C TYR A 60 -4.62 -8.08 7.51
N VAL A 61 -4.78 -7.66 8.78
CA VAL A 61 -3.93 -8.12 9.88
C VAL A 61 -3.95 -9.64 10.01
N TYR A 62 -5.14 -10.24 10.01
CA TYR A 62 -5.28 -11.70 10.10
C TYR A 62 -4.73 -12.40 8.86
N SER A 63 -4.96 -11.88 7.65
CA SER A 63 -4.37 -12.47 6.43
C SER A 63 -2.84 -12.47 6.47
N ARG A 64 -2.22 -11.41 6.99
CA ARG A 64 -0.77 -11.28 7.13
C ARG A 64 -0.22 -12.25 8.17
N MET A 65 -0.90 -12.39 9.31
CA MET A 65 -0.56 -13.38 10.33
C MET A 65 -0.62 -14.80 9.77
N LEU A 66 -1.71 -15.14 9.06
CA LEU A 66 -1.89 -16.45 8.44
C LEU A 66 -0.83 -16.70 7.35
N ALA A 67 -0.58 -15.75 6.46
CA ALA A 67 0.45 -15.85 5.43
C ALA A 67 1.85 -16.10 6.02
N SER A 68 2.17 -15.39 7.12
CA SER A 68 3.43 -15.60 7.84
C SER A 68 3.50 -16.98 8.52
N ALA A 69 2.37 -17.49 9.01
CA ALA A 69 2.29 -18.78 9.69
C ALA A 69 2.40 -19.99 8.74
N LEU A 70 2.08 -19.83 7.45
CA LEU A 70 2.22 -20.89 6.44
C LEU A 70 3.68 -21.36 6.27
N ASN A 71 4.66 -20.51 6.62
CA ASN A 71 6.09 -20.78 6.47
C ASN A 71 6.52 -21.24 5.05
N ASP A 72 5.75 -20.84 4.03
CA ASP A 72 6.02 -21.10 2.62
C ASP A 72 6.41 -19.79 1.93
N ARG A 73 7.67 -19.71 1.48
CA ARG A 73 8.21 -18.50 0.86
C ARG A 73 7.55 -18.18 -0.48
N TYR A 74 7.14 -19.19 -1.24
CA TYR A 74 6.45 -18.98 -2.50
C TYR A 74 5.07 -18.36 -2.26
N LEU A 75 4.27 -18.95 -1.37
CA LEU A 75 2.93 -18.45 -1.04
C LEU A 75 2.99 -17.06 -0.38
N LEU A 76 3.99 -16.81 0.47
CA LEU A 76 4.21 -15.48 1.04
C LEU A 76 4.50 -14.44 -0.05
N ASN A 77 5.31 -14.76 -1.05
CA ASN A 77 5.60 -13.85 -2.16
C ASN A 77 4.36 -13.60 -3.04
N VAL A 78 3.52 -14.61 -3.25
CA VAL A 78 2.23 -14.46 -3.97
C VAL A 78 1.31 -13.51 -3.20
N TYR A 79 1.17 -13.71 -1.88
CA TYR A 79 0.41 -12.82 -1.01
C TYR A 79 0.93 -11.38 -1.05
N ILE A 80 2.25 -11.17 -0.90
CA ILE A 80 2.86 -9.84 -0.96
C ILE A 80 2.57 -9.16 -2.30
N SER A 81 2.70 -9.90 -3.40
CA SER A 81 2.44 -9.37 -4.75
C SER A 81 0.98 -8.97 -4.93
N ALA A 82 0.04 -9.80 -4.47
CA ALA A 82 -1.39 -9.52 -4.54
C ALA A 82 -1.76 -8.28 -3.72
N GLU A 83 -1.22 -8.15 -2.50
CA GLU A 83 -1.47 -7.00 -1.63
C GLU A 83 -0.86 -5.71 -2.19
N SER A 84 0.36 -5.76 -2.73
CA SER A 84 0.97 -4.63 -3.43
C SER A 84 0.13 -4.17 -4.62
N ASN A 85 -0.41 -5.10 -5.41
CA ASN A 85 -1.30 -4.76 -6.53
C ASN A 85 -2.60 -4.08 -6.07
N ARG A 86 -3.17 -4.54 -4.95
CA ARG A 86 -4.37 -3.95 -4.34
C ARG A 86 -4.11 -2.51 -3.89
N ILE A 87 -2.95 -2.26 -3.26
CA ILE A 87 -2.52 -0.92 -2.82
C ILE A 87 -2.24 -0.01 -4.01
N ARG A 88 -1.54 -0.50 -5.03
CA ARG A 88 -1.26 0.27 -6.25
C ARG A 88 -2.54 0.70 -6.96
N SER A 89 -3.51 -0.21 -7.07
CA SER A 89 -4.83 0.08 -7.63
C SER A 89 -5.59 1.13 -6.80
N ALA A 90 -5.36 1.17 -5.50
CA ALA A 90 -5.93 2.17 -4.62
C ALA A 90 -5.29 3.56 -4.80
N LEU A 91 -3.97 3.58 -5.02
CA LEU A 91 -3.16 4.79 -5.18
C LEU A 91 -3.33 5.45 -6.55
N SER A 92 -3.64 4.70 -7.61
CA SER A 92 -3.77 5.23 -8.97
C SER A 92 -4.92 6.24 -9.18
N SER A 93 -5.85 6.32 -8.24
CA SER A 93 -6.98 7.27 -8.23
C SER A 93 -7.06 8.07 -6.94
N GLU A 94 -5.91 8.24 -6.26
CA GLU A 94 -5.82 8.96 -5.01
C GLU A 94 -5.65 10.48 -5.20
N GLU A 95 -6.25 11.24 -4.29
CA GLU A 95 -6.09 12.69 -4.22
C GLU A 95 -4.68 13.07 -3.74
N THR A 96 -4.12 14.14 -4.31
CA THR A 96 -2.76 14.60 -4.02
C THR A 96 -2.48 14.71 -2.52
N ASP A 97 -3.39 15.31 -1.74
CA ASP A 97 -3.20 15.50 -0.30
C ASP A 97 -3.04 14.18 0.46
N ASN A 98 -3.80 13.15 0.09
CA ASN A 98 -3.70 11.82 0.68
C ASN A 98 -2.38 11.14 0.31
N VAL A 99 -1.92 11.31 -0.94
CA VAL A 99 -0.61 10.81 -1.38
C VAL A 99 0.51 11.46 -0.58
N LEU A 100 0.47 12.78 -0.40
CA LEU A 100 1.46 13.52 0.38
C LEU A 100 1.47 13.06 1.84
N ALA A 101 0.30 12.87 2.46
CA ALA A 101 0.20 12.34 3.82
C ALA A 101 0.80 10.94 3.92
N LEU A 102 0.39 10.01 3.06
CA LEU A 102 0.86 8.62 3.05
C LEU A 102 2.37 8.52 2.81
N SER A 103 2.91 9.34 1.90
CA SER A 103 4.34 9.35 1.57
C SER A 103 5.21 9.67 2.80
N LYS A 104 4.73 10.58 3.66
CA LYS A 104 5.39 10.93 4.93
C LYS A 104 5.33 9.78 5.92
N GLU A 105 4.18 9.10 6.03
CA GLU A 105 4.02 7.92 6.90
C GLU A 105 4.96 6.77 6.49
N LEU A 106 5.17 6.60 5.19
CA LEU A 106 6.06 5.57 4.64
C LEU A 106 7.55 5.94 4.70
N GLY A 107 7.89 7.15 5.15
CA GLY A 107 9.28 7.62 5.21
C GLY A 107 9.88 7.99 3.85
N ILE A 108 9.04 8.21 2.83
CA ILE A 108 9.43 8.64 1.49
C ILE A 108 8.76 9.98 1.20
N PRO A 109 9.19 11.09 1.84
CA PRO A 109 8.50 12.36 1.72
C PRO A 109 8.58 12.89 0.29
N VAL A 110 7.42 13.17 -0.31
CA VAL A 110 7.32 13.86 -1.60
C VAL A 110 6.58 15.19 -1.45
N THR A 111 6.75 16.09 -2.41
CA THR A 111 6.05 17.38 -2.49
C THR A 111 5.22 17.47 -3.76
N GLY A 112 4.02 18.06 -3.69
CA GLY A 112 3.20 18.29 -4.89
C GLY A 112 3.65 19.56 -5.63
N GLU A 113 3.89 19.45 -6.93
CA GLU A 113 4.34 20.54 -7.82
C GLU A 113 3.58 20.44 -9.16
N ASP A 114 2.69 21.39 -9.46
CA ASP A 114 1.99 21.53 -10.76
C ASP A 114 1.46 20.22 -11.39
N GLY A 115 0.72 19.41 -10.62
CA GLY A 115 0.15 18.14 -11.09
C GLY A 115 1.13 16.97 -11.12
N SER A 116 2.34 17.15 -10.58
CA SER A 116 3.36 16.12 -10.39
C SER A 116 3.81 16.02 -8.93
N PHE A 117 4.59 15.00 -8.63
CA PHE A 117 5.22 14.78 -7.33
C PHE A 117 6.73 14.91 -7.48
N ALA A 118 7.35 15.67 -6.59
CA ALA A 118 8.79 15.82 -6.54
C ALA A 118 9.38 15.09 -5.32
N ILE A 119 10.43 14.32 -5.56
CA ILE A 119 11.19 13.59 -4.55
C ILE A 119 12.65 14.03 -4.64
N ARG A 120 13.33 14.15 -3.49
CA ARG A 120 14.78 14.43 -3.51
C ARG A 120 15.54 13.28 -4.17
N PHE A 121 16.57 13.59 -4.96
CA PHE A 121 17.28 12.57 -5.74
C PHE A 121 17.95 11.49 -4.88
N ASP A 122 18.45 11.84 -3.70
CA ASP A 122 19.06 10.88 -2.77
C ASP A 122 18.02 9.90 -2.22
N GLN A 123 16.84 10.40 -1.85
CA GLN A 123 15.70 9.58 -1.44
C GLN A 123 15.19 8.71 -2.59
N PHE A 124 15.14 9.25 -3.81
CA PHE A 124 14.76 8.51 -5.00
C PHE A 124 15.69 7.31 -5.24
N LEU A 125 17.00 7.49 -5.08
CA LEU A 125 18.01 6.44 -5.24
C LEU A 125 17.98 5.38 -4.12
N MET A 126 17.63 5.78 -2.89
CA MET A 126 17.53 4.85 -1.75
C MET A 126 16.35 3.89 -1.89
N ASN A 127 15.26 4.33 -2.53
CA ASN A 127 14.12 3.49 -2.85
C ASN A 127 14.46 2.69 -4.11
N LYS A 128 14.73 1.39 -3.97
CA LYS A 128 15.15 0.49 -5.08
C LYS A 128 14.10 0.46 -6.20
N GLN A 129 14.20 1.43 -7.10
CA GLN A 129 13.34 1.61 -8.25
C GLN A 129 13.39 0.37 -9.15
N LYS A 130 12.25 -0.25 -9.42
CA LYS A 130 12.14 -1.40 -10.34
C LYS A 130 11.51 -0.94 -11.63
N GLY A 131 12.19 -1.14 -12.75
CA GLY A 131 11.70 -0.78 -14.07
C GLY A 131 12.64 0.19 -14.76
N ALA A 132 12.88 -0.02 -16.06
CA ALA A 132 13.82 0.79 -16.83
C ALA A 132 13.46 2.29 -16.80
N GLY A 133 12.17 2.62 -16.77
CA GLY A 133 11.69 4.00 -16.68
C GLY A 133 12.06 4.72 -15.38
N LEU A 134 12.24 4.01 -14.27
CA LEU A 134 12.56 4.61 -12.97
C LEU A 134 14.07 4.68 -12.68
N GLN A 135 14.92 4.42 -13.67
CA GLN A 135 16.35 4.70 -13.54
C GLN A 135 16.60 6.21 -13.58
N LEU A 136 17.48 6.71 -12.70
CA LEU A 136 17.78 8.15 -12.62
C LEU A 136 18.25 8.74 -13.97
N VAL A 137 18.97 7.94 -14.78
CA VAL A 137 19.43 8.36 -16.12
C VAL A 137 18.28 8.67 -17.09
N ASN A 138 17.08 8.13 -16.83
CA ASN A 138 15.88 8.35 -17.63
C ASN A 138 14.96 9.41 -17.01
N ARG A 139 15.45 10.17 -16.02
CA ARG A 139 14.66 11.16 -15.27
C ARG A 139 15.25 12.55 -15.41
N SER A 140 14.37 13.55 -15.40
CA SER A 140 14.77 14.95 -15.28
C SER A 140 15.09 15.26 -13.82
N LEU A 141 16.29 15.79 -13.59
CA LEU A 141 16.76 16.27 -12.30
C LEU A 141 16.82 17.80 -12.35
N ASP A 142 15.93 18.48 -11.64
CA ASP A 142 16.00 19.93 -11.45
C ASP A 142 16.21 20.25 -9.97
N LYS A 143 17.21 21.08 -9.66
CA LYS A 143 17.54 21.53 -8.30
C LYS A 143 17.59 20.40 -7.25
N GLY A 144 18.09 19.23 -7.64
CA GLY A 144 18.20 18.06 -6.75
C GLY A 144 16.89 17.29 -6.54
N LYS A 145 15.86 17.55 -7.33
CA LYS A 145 14.56 16.87 -7.29
C LYS A 145 14.29 16.08 -8.57
N VAL A 146 13.70 14.91 -8.42
CA VAL A 146 13.16 14.07 -9.48
C VAL A 146 11.65 14.23 -9.47
N TYR A 147 11.06 14.41 -10.65
CA TYR A 147 9.61 14.60 -10.83
C TYR A 147 8.97 13.33 -11.35
N LEU A 148 7.85 12.95 -10.73
CA LEU A 148 7.11 11.71 -10.99
C LEU A 148 5.62 12.03 -11.13
N SER A 149 4.97 11.37 -12.07
CA SER A 149 3.51 11.28 -12.10
C SER A 149 2.99 10.39 -10.96
N LEU A 150 1.68 10.47 -10.68
CA LEU A 150 1.04 9.58 -9.70
C LEU A 150 1.24 8.09 -10.04
N ALA A 151 1.19 7.75 -11.33
CA ALA A 151 1.38 6.38 -11.78
C ALA A 151 2.80 5.87 -11.46
N GLU A 152 3.81 6.70 -11.68
CA GLU A 152 5.21 6.37 -11.43
C GLU A 152 5.56 6.34 -9.94
N LEU A 153 4.94 7.20 -9.13
CA LEU A 153 5.07 7.15 -7.68
C LEU A 153 4.43 5.88 -7.08
N SER A 154 3.48 5.28 -7.79
CA SER A 154 2.74 4.09 -7.32
C SER A 154 3.39 2.75 -7.66
N GLU A 155 4.48 2.74 -8.43
CA GLU A 155 5.29 1.54 -8.76
C GLU A 155 6.29 1.17 -7.66
#